data_AF-A0A8T9D5Y8-F1
#
_entry.id   AF-A0A8T9D5Y8-F1
#
_cell.length_a   1.000
_cell.length_b   1.000
_cell.length_c   1.000
_cell.angle_alpha   90.00
_cell.angle_beta   90.00
_cell.angle_gamma   90.00
#
_symmetry.space_group_name_H-M   'P 1'
#
loop_
_entity.id
_entity.type
_entity.pdbx_description
1 polymer ?
#
loop_
_entity_poly.entity_id
_entity_poly.type
_entity_poly.pdbx_seq_one_letter_code
_entity_poly.pdbx_strand_id
1 'polypeptide(L)'
;MAGAAPARYTAATLQSLAETVTEADRQLRSDASPEPGRSSEVSAAMTRLSTAVKDAEAAVKAGSRPQADKARQDLNGAMADLTVAAARYDQPKS
;
A
#
# COMPACT_ATOMS: atom_id res chain seq x y z
N MET A 1 8.60 -25.75 -15.67
CA MET A 1 8.79 -24.68 -14.65
C MET A 1 8.60 -23.27 -15.25
N ALA A 2 7.53 -23.00 -16.02
CA ALA A 2 7.39 -21.72 -16.73
C ALA A 2 6.64 -20.61 -15.96
N GLY A 3 6.05 -20.91 -14.80
CA GLY A 3 5.23 -19.95 -14.02
C GLY A 3 5.87 -19.44 -12.71
N ALA A 4 6.98 -20.03 -12.25
CA ALA A 4 7.56 -19.70 -10.95
C ALA A 4 8.45 -18.44 -10.97
N ALA A 5 9.14 -18.17 -12.08
CA ALA A 5 9.98 -16.98 -12.22
C ALA A 5 9.17 -15.67 -12.28
N PRO A 6 8.06 -15.58 -13.04
CA PRO A 6 7.17 -14.41 -13.00
C PRO A 6 6.62 -14.16 -11.60
N ALA A 7 6.15 -15.21 -10.91
CA ALA A 7 5.60 -15.10 -9.56
C ALA A 7 6.63 -14.60 -8.53
N ARG A 8 7.90 -15.03 -8.64
CA ARG A 8 8.98 -14.55 -7.75
C ARG A 8 9.31 -13.08 -7.99
N TYR A 9 9.36 -12.64 -9.25
CA TYR A 9 9.60 -11.24 -9.57
C TYR A 9 8.43 -10.35 -9.11
N THR A 10 7.19 -10.78 -9.33
CA THR A 10 6.00 -10.09 -8.84
C THR A 10 5.97 -10.03 -7.31
N ALA A 11 6.32 -11.10 -6.61
CA ALA A 11 6.39 -11.09 -5.15
C ALA A 11 7.47 -10.13 -4.63
N ALA A 12 8.67 -10.11 -5.22
CA ALA A 12 9.75 -9.22 -4.81
C ALA A 12 9.42 -7.73 -5.06
N THR A 13 8.74 -7.43 -6.17
CA THR A 13 8.30 -6.05 -6.47
C THR A 13 7.20 -5.58 -5.51
N LEU A 14 6.24 -6.45 -5.17
CA LEU A 14 5.25 -6.17 -4.13
C LEU A 14 5.93 -5.92 -2.79
N GLN A 15 6.86 -6.78 -2.36
CA GLN A 15 7.57 -6.59 -1.11
C GLN A 15 8.29 -5.23 -1.04
N SER A 16 9.04 -4.87 -2.09
CA SER A 16 9.76 -3.59 -2.16
C SER A 16 8.81 -2.38 -2.11
N LEU A 17 7.62 -2.49 -2.72
CA LEU A 17 6.58 -1.46 -2.63
C LEU A 17 6.06 -1.31 -1.19
N ALA A 18 5.78 -2.41 -0.49
CA ALA A 18 5.33 -2.37 0.90
C ALA A 18 6.37 -1.69 1.82
N GLU A 19 7.65 -2.00 1.63
CA GLU A 19 8.75 -1.38 2.36
C GLU A 19 8.83 0.12 2.08
N THR A 20 8.76 0.53 0.82
CA THR A 20 8.77 1.95 0.41
C THR A 20 7.62 2.73 1.03
N VAL A 21 6.40 2.18 1.01
CA VAL A 21 5.21 2.82 1.61
C VAL A 21 5.36 2.93 3.13
N THR A 22 5.91 1.91 3.78
CA THR A 22 6.14 1.93 5.24
C THR A 22 7.18 2.97 5.64
N GLU A 23 8.22 3.15 4.83
CA GLU A 23 9.24 4.15 5.07
C GLU A 23 8.71 5.57 4.84
N ALA A 24 7.90 5.78 3.79
CA ALA A 24 7.21 7.05 3.56
C ALA A 24 6.27 7.43 4.72
N ASP A 25 5.54 6.45 5.28
CA ASP A 25 4.69 6.65 6.47
C ASP A 25 5.51 7.07 7.70
N ARG A 26 6.68 6.45 7.91
CA ARG A 26 7.61 6.85 8.98
C ARG A 26 8.07 8.29 8.81
N GLN A 27 8.49 8.67 7.60
CA GLN A 27 8.95 10.03 7.32
C GLN A 27 7.83 11.05 7.54
N LEU A 28 6.61 10.78 7.07
CA LEU A 28 5.44 11.63 7.33
C LEU A 28 5.13 11.82 8.81
N ARG A 29 5.27 10.77 9.63
CA ARG A 29 5.10 10.87 11.09
C ARG A 29 6.24 11.63 11.76
N SER A 30 7.47 11.50 11.25
CA SER A 30 8.65 12.19 11.76
C SER A 30 8.69 13.67 11.40
N ASP A 31 8.09 14.09 10.28
CA ASP A 31 8.10 15.48 9.81
C ASP A 31 7.20 16.44 10.61
N ALA A 32 6.58 15.97 11.70
CA ALA A 32 5.84 16.79 12.67
C ALA A 32 4.96 17.89 12.04
N SER A 33 4.16 17.53 11.03
CA SER A 33 3.16 18.46 10.50
C SER A 33 2.08 18.70 11.58
N PRO A 34 1.77 19.96 11.94
CA PRO A 34 0.98 20.32 13.12
C PRO A 34 -0.51 19.96 13.05
N GLU A 35 -0.98 19.27 12.00
CA GLU A 35 -2.35 18.77 11.89
C GLU A 35 -2.41 17.24 12.12
N PRO A 36 -2.55 16.78 13.38
CA PRO A 36 -2.59 15.36 13.72
C PRO A 36 -3.75 14.59 13.05
N GLY A 37 -4.80 15.26 12.58
CA GLY A 37 -5.93 14.63 11.90
C GLY A 37 -5.63 14.23 10.45
N ARG A 38 -5.04 15.13 9.65
CA ARG A 38 -4.78 14.86 8.22
C ARG A 38 -3.60 13.91 8.01
N SER A 39 -2.56 14.02 8.84
CA SER A 39 -1.44 13.08 8.84
C SER A 39 -1.87 11.68 9.28
N SER A 40 -2.84 11.57 10.19
CA SER A 40 -3.42 10.29 10.62
C SER A 40 -4.21 9.58 9.50
N GLU A 41 -5.00 10.30 8.70
CA GLU A 41 -5.72 9.70 7.56
C GLU A 41 -4.76 9.16 6.49
N VAL A 42 -3.74 9.93 6.11
CA VAL A 42 -2.70 9.48 5.16
C VAL A 42 -1.95 8.28 5.71
N SER A 43 -1.59 8.31 6.99
CA SER A 43 -0.87 7.22 7.66
C SER A 43 -1.69 5.92 7.73
N ALA A 44 -2.99 6.03 8.01
CA ALA A 44 -3.90 4.90 7.99
C ALA A 44 -4.05 4.30 6.58
N ALA A 45 -4.14 5.15 5.56
CA ALA A 45 -4.20 4.71 4.16
C ALA A 45 -2.89 4.01 3.72
N MET A 46 -1.73 4.55 4.09
CA MET A 46 -0.43 3.92 3.84
C MET A 46 -0.30 2.56 4.55
N THR A 47 -0.78 2.45 5.78
CA THR A 47 -0.79 1.18 6.52
C THR A 47 -1.68 0.14 5.82
N ARG A 48 -2.87 0.53 5.37
CA ARG A 48 -3.77 -0.36 4.59
C ARG A 48 -3.12 -0.80 3.28
N LEU A 49 -2.45 0.13 2.57
CA LEU A 49 -1.74 -0.18 1.34
C LEU A 49 -0.63 -1.22 1.59
N SER A 50 0.19 -1.02 2.62
CA SER A 50 1.25 -1.98 2.99
C SER A 50 0.69 -3.38 3.29
N THR A 51 -0.44 -3.47 4.00
CA THR A 51 -1.12 -4.74 4.26
C THR A 51 -1.64 -5.39 2.98
N ALA A 52 -2.34 -4.65 2.12
CA ALA A 52 -2.88 -5.17 0.86
C ALA A 52 -1.77 -5.70 -0.07
N VAL A 53 -0.60 -5.03 -0.08
CA VAL A 53 0.58 -5.47 -0.82
C VAL A 53 1.11 -6.80 -0.29
N LYS A 54 1.19 -6.97 1.04
CA LYS A 54 1.63 -8.23 1.68
C LYS A 54 0.66 -9.37 1.40
N ASP A 55 -0.65 -9.10 1.42
CA ASP A 55 -1.68 -10.08 1.09
C ASP A 55 -1.60 -10.50 -0.38
N ALA A 56 -1.31 -9.57 -1.29
CA ALA A 56 -1.07 -9.86 -2.70
C ALA A 56 0.19 -10.71 -2.91
N GLU A 57 1.28 -10.40 -2.19
CA GLU A 57 2.50 -11.18 -2.22
C GLU A 57 2.25 -12.62 -1.75
N ALA A 58 1.52 -12.80 -0.64
CA ALA A 58 1.15 -14.10 -0.10
C ALA A 58 0.27 -14.89 -1.09
N ALA A 59 -0.71 -14.24 -1.72
CA ALA A 59 -1.59 -14.86 -2.71
C ALA A 59 -0.83 -15.33 -3.97
N VAL A 60 0.12 -14.51 -4.45
CA VAL A 60 1.00 -14.86 -5.58
C VAL A 60 1.91 -16.03 -5.20
N LYS A 61 2.51 -16.02 -4.01
CA LYS A 61 3.33 -17.13 -3.50
C LYS A 61 2.54 -18.42 -3.34
N ALA A 62 1.28 -18.34 -2.92
CA ALA A 62 0.37 -19.48 -2.80
C ALA A 62 -0.11 -20.02 -4.16
N GLY A 63 0.10 -19.29 -5.27
CA GLY A 63 -0.38 -19.68 -6.59
C GLY A 63 -1.90 -19.70 -6.74
N SER A 64 -2.62 -19.07 -5.80
CA SER A 64 -4.09 -19.10 -5.76
C SER A 64 -4.67 -17.94 -6.55
N ARG A 65 -5.18 -18.22 -7.75
CA ARG A 65 -5.79 -17.21 -8.63
C ARG A 65 -6.94 -16.42 -7.97
N PRO A 66 -7.90 -17.06 -7.26
CA PRO A 66 -8.96 -16.32 -6.58
C PRO A 66 -8.44 -15.37 -5.49
N GLN A 67 -7.41 -15.79 -4.75
CA GLN A 67 -6.78 -14.93 -3.74
C GLN A 67 -6.00 -13.79 -4.38
N ALA A 68 -5.31 -14.03 -5.50
CA ALA A 68 -4.58 -13.00 -6.21
C ALA A 68 -5.51 -11.95 -6.84
N ASP A 69 -6.67 -12.38 -7.36
CA ASP A 69 -7.69 -11.46 -7.88
C ASP A 69 -8.31 -10.61 -6.77
N LYS A 70 -8.61 -11.21 -5.60
CA LYS A 70 -9.06 -10.47 -4.42
C LYS A 70 -8.00 -9.49 -3.94
N ALA A 71 -6.76 -9.95 -3.76
CA ALA A 71 -5.69 -9.10 -3.28
C ALA A 71 -5.37 -7.94 -4.24
N ARG A 72 -5.55 -8.13 -5.56
CA ARG A 72 -5.50 -7.03 -6.54
C ARG A 72 -6.61 -6.02 -6.33
N GLN A 73 -7.84 -6.45 -6.04
CA GLN A 73 -8.95 -5.53 -5.73
C GLN A 73 -8.68 -4.75 -4.45
N ASP A 74 -8.20 -5.42 -3.40
CA ASP A 74 -7.86 -4.80 -2.12
C ASP A 74 -6.72 -3.77 -2.29
N LEU A 75 -5.70 -4.09 -3.08
CA LEU A 75 -4.62 -3.16 -3.48
C LEU A 75 -5.16 -1.91 -4.17
N ASN A 76 -6.04 -2.09 -5.16
CA ASN A 76 -6.63 -0.97 -5.89
C ASN A 76 -7.48 -0.09 -4.97
N GLY A 77 -8.23 -0.68 -4.05
CA GLY A 77 -8.99 0.04 -3.02
C GLY A 77 -8.07 0.86 -2.11
N ALA A 78 -7.00 0.26 -1.60
CA ALA A 78 -6.04 0.94 -0.74
C ALA A 78 -5.31 2.10 -1.44
N MET A 79 -4.99 1.96 -2.74
CA MET A 79 -4.43 3.06 -3.53
C MET A 79 -5.42 4.21 -3.72
N ALA A 80 -6.71 3.90 -3.94
CA ALA A 80 -7.75 4.92 -4.04
C ALA A 80 -7.93 5.66 -2.70
N ASP A 81 -7.96 4.94 -1.58
CA ASP A 81 -8.00 5.52 -0.23
C ASP A 81 -6.81 6.47 0.01
N LEU A 82 -5.59 6.05 -0.36
CA LEU A 82 -4.39 6.88 -0.23
C LEU A 82 -4.48 8.15 -1.09
N THR A 83 -4.98 8.03 -2.32
CA THR A 83 -5.16 9.18 -3.22
C THR A 83 -6.14 10.20 -2.62
N VAL A 84 -7.24 9.74 -2.04
CA VAL A 84 -8.23 10.61 -1.37
C VAL A 84 -7.62 11.26 -0.12
N ALA A 85 -6.90 10.49 0.71
CA ALA A 85 -6.26 11.01 1.92
C ALA A 85 -5.18 12.05 1.58
N ALA A 86 -4.36 11.80 0.55
CA ALA A 86 -3.34 12.72 0.08
C ALA A 86 -3.94 14.02 -0.48
N ALA A 87 -5.02 13.92 -1.27
CA ALA A 87 -5.72 15.10 -1.77
C ALA A 87 -6.28 15.98 -0.65
N ARG A 88 -6.81 15.38 0.42
CA ARG A 88 -7.28 16.13 1.62
C ARG A 88 -6.14 16.75 2.42
N TYR A 89 -4.99 16.07 2.47
CA TYR A 89 -3.78 16.60 3.11
C TYR A 89 -3.29 17.86 2.39
N ASP A 90 -3.28 17.86 1.05
CA ASP A 90 -2.78 18.95 0.20
C ASP A 90 -3.78 20.12 0.02
N GLN A 91 -5.05 19.95 0.41
CA GLN A 91 -6.04 21.01 0.27
C GLN A 91 -5.71 22.24 1.15
N PRO A 92 -5.58 23.44 0.53
CA PRO A 92 -5.34 24.67 1.27
C PRO A 92 -6.56 25.01 2.13
N LYS A 93 -6.31 25.60 3.31
CA LYS A 93 -7.39 26.05 4.20
C LYS A 93 -8.21 27.13 3.50
N SER A 94 -9.54 26.98 3.53
CA SER A 94 -10.47 28.13 3.42
C SER A 94 -10.57 28.84 4.76
#